data_AF-A0A7C2LNA4-F1
#
_entry.id   AF-A0A7C2LNA4-F1
#
_cell.length_a   1.000
_cell.length_b   1.000
_cell.length_c   1.000
_cell.angle_alpha   90.00
_cell.angle_beta   90.00
_cell.angle_gamma   90.00
#
_symmetry.space_group_name_H-M   'P 1'
#
loop_
_entity.id
_entity.type
_entity.pdbx_description
1 polymer ?
#
loop_
_entity_poly.entity_id
_entity_poly.type
_entity_poly.pdbx_seq_one_letter_code
_entity_poly.pdbx_strand_id
1 'polypeptide(L)'
;GTGIHPGSFGESALVLILLAAVYLIATKTASYRIILSTLAGAGLFTTALYLAGVPNAFPPLHSLASGSILFVSVFYATDPVSAPKKPAAQWIYGFLIGTTAMLIRQFSLFGEGTSFAVLLGNTFASLFDELLKKKTQKETAAA
;
A
#
# COMPACT_ATOMS: atom_id res chain seq x y z
N GLY A 1 -32.95 -4.86 -27.04
CA GLY A 1 -31.59 -4.29 -27.09
C GLY A 1 -30.81 -4.84 -25.93
N THR A 2 -29.78 -5.62 -26.20
CA THR A 2 -28.91 -6.24 -25.18
C THR A 2 -28.18 -5.14 -24.41
N GLY A 3 -28.74 -4.77 -23.25
CA GLY A 3 -28.11 -3.85 -22.33
C GLY A 3 -26.85 -4.49 -21.80
N ILE A 4 -25.71 -3.95 -22.23
CA ILE A 4 -24.43 -4.21 -21.58
C ILE A 4 -24.61 -3.75 -20.14
N HIS A 5 -24.70 -4.66 -19.17
CA HIS A 5 -24.52 -4.30 -17.78
C HIS A 5 -23.07 -3.81 -17.66
N PRO A 6 -22.82 -2.51 -17.47
CA PRO A 6 -21.47 -2.05 -17.22
C PRO A 6 -21.14 -2.62 -15.84
N GLY A 7 -20.36 -3.69 -15.81
CA GLY A 7 -19.66 -4.11 -14.59
C GLY A 7 -19.03 -2.85 -14.00
N SER A 8 -19.32 -2.63 -12.73
CA SER A 8 -19.12 -1.37 -12.01
C SER A 8 -17.84 -0.64 -12.45
N PHE A 9 -17.87 0.69 -12.60
CA PHE A 9 -16.69 1.51 -12.96
C PHE A 9 -15.42 1.12 -12.17
N GLY A 10 -15.56 0.58 -10.96
CA GLY A 10 -14.46 0.02 -10.15
C GLY A 10 -13.83 -1.27 -10.67
N GLU A 11 -14.59 -2.22 -11.22
CA GLU A 11 -14.07 -3.51 -11.72
C GLU A 11 -13.23 -3.33 -13.00
N SER A 12 -13.69 -2.46 -13.90
CA SER A 12 -12.95 -2.15 -15.14
C SER A 12 -11.61 -1.49 -14.83
N ALA A 13 -11.59 -0.55 -13.88
CA ALA A 13 -10.37 0.11 -13.42
C ALA A 13 -9.41 -0.88 -12.70
N LEU A 14 -9.96 -1.84 -11.95
CA LEU A 14 -9.18 -2.87 -11.26
C LEU A 14 -8.38 -3.74 -12.22
N VAL A 15 -8.99 -4.18 -13.32
CA VAL A 15 -8.30 -4.97 -14.37
C VAL A 15 -7.15 -4.18 -14.99
N LEU A 16 -7.37 -2.89 -15.30
CA LEU A 16 -6.33 -2.00 -15.83
C LEU A 16 -5.17 -1.81 -14.85
N ILE A 17 -5.46 -1.60 -13.55
CA ILE A 17 -4.43 -1.46 -12.51
C ILE A 17 -3.63 -2.76 -12.35
N LEU A 18 -4.28 -3.92 -12.39
CA LEU A 18 -3.59 -5.20 -12.31
C LEU A 18 -2.68 -5.44 -13.54
N LEU A 19 -3.15 -5.12 -14.74
CA LEU A 19 -2.32 -5.19 -15.95
C LEU A 19 -1.11 -4.24 -15.85
N ALA A 20 -1.31 -3.02 -15.36
CA ALA A 20 -0.24 -2.08 -15.13
C ALA A 20 0.75 -2.56 -14.05
N ALA A 21 0.26 -3.19 -12.98
CA ALA A 21 1.10 -3.77 -11.94
C ALA A 21 2.01 -4.87 -12.50
N VAL A 22 1.46 -5.79 -13.31
CA VAL A 22 2.24 -6.84 -13.98
C VAL A 22 3.29 -6.22 -14.89
N TYR A 23 2.91 -5.22 -15.69
CA TYR A 23 3.83 -4.52 -16.57
C TYR A 23 4.97 -3.82 -15.80
N LEU A 24 4.66 -3.07 -14.75
CA LEU A 24 5.64 -2.32 -13.94
C LEU A 24 6.59 -3.23 -13.15
N ILE A 25 6.10 -4.40 -12.70
CA ILE A 25 6.93 -5.42 -12.07
C ILE A 25 7.85 -6.05 -13.13
N ALA A 26 7.35 -6.32 -14.34
CA ALA A 26 8.13 -6.90 -15.44
C ALA A 26 9.25 -5.95 -15.91
N THR A 27 8.99 -4.64 -15.97
CA THR A 27 10.01 -3.62 -16.29
C THR A 27 10.97 -3.33 -15.12
N LYS A 28 10.79 -3.98 -13.96
CA LYS A 28 11.53 -3.76 -12.70
C LYS A 28 11.49 -2.30 -12.22
N THR A 29 10.51 -1.53 -12.66
CA THR A 29 10.31 -0.15 -12.22
C THR A 29 9.63 -0.12 -10.85
N ALA A 30 8.69 -1.05 -10.61
CA ALA A 30 8.00 -1.18 -9.34
C ALA A 30 8.53 -2.36 -8.51
N SER A 31 8.76 -2.13 -7.21
CA SER A 31 9.12 -3.22 -6.29
C SER A 31 7.87 -3.98 -5.85
N TYR A 32 7.78 -5.26 -6.23
CA TYR A 32 6.72 -6.16 -5.77
C TYR A 32 6.63 -6.24 -4.24
N ARG A 33 7.74 -6.00 -3.52
CA ARG A 33 7.80 -6.01 -2.06
C ARG A 33 6.96 -4.91 -1.45
N ILE A 34 7.01 -3.71 -2.04
CA ILE A 34 6.23 -2.54 -1.58
C ILE A 34 4.75 -2.76 -1.88
N ILE A 35 4.42 -3.28 -3.06
CA ILE A 35 3.03 -3.57 -3.44
C ILE A 35 2.42 -4.58 -2.46
N LEU A 36 3.09 -5.71 -2.25
CA LEU A 36 2.61 -6.77 -1.36
C LEU A 36 2.54 -6.31 0.10
N SER A 37 3.54 -5.57 0.59
CA SER A 37 3.52 -5.07 1.97
C SER A 37 2.44 -4.03 2.19
N THR A 38 2.14 -3.18 1.20
CA THR A 38 1.04 -2.21 1.25
C THR A 38 -0.31 -2.91 1.31
N LEU A 39 -0.55 -3.90 0.45
CA LEU A 39 -1.78 -4.68 0.49
C LEU A 39 -1.92 -5.49 1.77
N ALA A 40 -0.82 -6.06 2.28
CA ALA A 40 -0.82 -6.77 3.55
C ALA A 40 -1.15 -5.84 4.73
N GLY A 41 -0.55 -4.64 4.78
CA GLY A 41 -0.83 -3.64 5.82
C GLY A 41 -2.28 -3.16 5.79
N ALA A 42 -2.80 -2.85 4.60
CA ALA A 42 -4.20 -2.48 4.43
C ALA A 42 -5.13 -3.63 4.88
N GLY A 43 -4.86 -4.86 4.44
CA GLY A 43 -5.70 -6.02 4.72
C GLY A 43 -5.70 -6.41 6.19
N LEU A 44 -4.54 -6.42 6.83
CA LEU A 44 -4.44 -6.73 8.25
C LEU A 44 -5.15 -5.68 9.09
N PHE A 45 -4.99 -4.39 8.76
CA PHE A 45 -5.64 -3.32 9.51
C PHE A 45 -7.16 -3.34 9.34
N THR A 46 -7.67 -3.46 8.11
CA THR A 46 -9.12 -3.55 7.89
C THR A 46 -9.71 -4.81 8.50
N THR A 47 -9.02 -5.96 8.41
CA THR A 47 -9.46 -7.21 9.06
C THR A 47 -9.51 -7.05 10.57
N ALA A 48 -8.50 -6.42 11.18
CA ALA A 48 -8.49 -6.14 12.60
C ALA A 48 -9.68 -5.25 13.03
N LEU A 49 -9.98 -4.18 12.27
CA LEU A 49 -11.14 -3.32 12.55
C LEU A 49 -12.48 -4.06 12.40
N TYR A 50 -12.59 -4.91 11.39
CA TYR A 50 -13.78 -5.72 11.14
C TYR A 50 -14.02 -6.73 12.28
N LEU A 51 -12.98 -7.44 12.71
CA LEU A 51 -13.05 -8.39 13.83
C LEU A 51 -13.26 -7.71 15.19
N ALA A 52 -12.75 -6.49 15.36
CA ALA A 52 -12.96 -5.68 16.55
C ALA A 52 -14.38 -5.09 16.65
N GLY A 53 -15.23 -5.28 15.63
CA GLY A 53 -16.62 -4.81 15.64
C GLY A 53 -16.74 -3.28 15.56
N VAL A 54 -15.75 -2.60 14.96
CA VAL A 54 -15.79 -1.13 14.82
C VAL A 54 -17.00 -0.73 13.96
N PRO A 55 -17.82 0.23 14.39
CA PRO A 55 -18.98 0.67 13.63
C PRO A 55 -18.55 1.21 12.26
N ASN A 56 -19.26 0.78 11.21
CA ASN A 56 -18.97 1.10 9.80
C ASN A 56 -17.62 0.59 9.29
N ALA A 57 -17.04 -0.45 9.89
CA ALA A 57 -15.84 -1.08 9.35
C ALA A 57 -16.11 -1.63 7.94
N PHE A 58 -15.29 -1.23 6.97
CA PHE A 58 -15.39 -1.75 5.61
C PHE A 58 -15.05 -3.25 5.56
N PRO A 59 -15.74 -4.05 4.72
CA PRO A 59 -15.37 -5.45 4.51
C PRO A 59 -13.92 -5.55 4.00
N PRO A 60 -13.06 -6.40 4.59
CA PRO A 60 -11.64 -6.47 4.23
C PRO A 60 -11.40 -6.72 2.75
N LEU A 61 -12.17 -7.63 2.15
CA LEU A 61 -12.07 -7.96 0.74
C LEU A 61 -12.43 -6.77 -0.17
N HIS A 62 -13.44 -5.99 0.23
CA HIS A 62 -13.89 -4.83 -0.53
C HIS A 62 -12.92 -3.65 -0.41
N SER A 63 -12.30 -3.47 0.76
CA SER A 63 -11.22 -2.49 0.94
C SER A 63 -9.98 -2.82 0.12
N LEU A 64 -9.62 -4.10 0.00
CA LEU A 64 -8.48 -4.53 -0.81
C LEU A 64 -8.77 -4.47 -2.30
N ALA A 65 -9.99 -4.84 -2.70
CA ALA A 65 -10.47 -4.71 -4.07
C ALA A 65 -10.87 -3.27 -4.43
N SER A 66 -10.67 -2.30 -3.54
CA SER A 66 -10.89 -0.89 -3.85
C SER A 66 -9.82 -0.41 -4.82
N GLY A 67 -10.24 0.12 -5.96
CA GLY A 67 -9.35 0.70 -6.96
C GLY A 67 -8.39 1.75 -6.38
N SER A 68 -8.80 2.48 -5.33
CA SER A 68 -7.95 3.48 -4.67
C SER A 68 -6.70 2.89 -4.01
N ILE A 69 -6.82 1.75 -3.31
CA ILE A 69 -5.68 1.12 -2.63
C ILE A 69 -4.78 0.41 -3.62
N LEU A 70 -5.36 -0.27 -4.60
CA LEU A 70 -4.58 -0.91 -5.65
C LEU A 70 -3.80 0.15 -6.45
N PHE A 71 -4.46 1.24 -6.82
CA PHE A 71 -3.82 2.36 -7.52
C PHE A 71 -2.68 2.96 -6.70
N VAL A 72 -2.91 3.27 -5.43
CA VAL A 72 -1.87 3.80 -4.55
C VAL A 72 -0.71 2.82 -4.39
N SER A 73 -0.99 1.53 -4.18
CA SER A 73 0.04 0.51 -3.99
C SER A 73 0.92 0.32 -5.24
N VAL A 74 0.35 0.44 -6.44
CA VAL A 74 1.03 0.13 -7.71
C VAL A 74 1.69 1.36 -8.34
N PHE A 75 1.11 2.55 -8.21
CA PHE A 75 1.62 3.74 -8.89
C PHE A 75 2.30 4.74 -7.96
N TYR A 76 1.82 4.91 -6.73
CA TYR A 76 2.30 5.95 -5.82
C TYR A 76 3.36 5.41 -4.86
N ALA A 77 3.10 4.27 -4.21
CA ALA A 77 4.00 3.70 -3.22
C ALA A 77 5.31 3.16 -3.85
N THR A 78 5.28 2.77 -5.13
CA THR A 78 6.46 2.26 -5.82
C THR A 78 7.27 3.33 -6.55
N ASP A 79 7.09 4.60 -6.23
CA ASP A 79 7.88 5.69 -6.79
C ASP A 79 9.39 5.48 -6.53
N PRO A 80 10.25 5.44 -7.57
CA PRO A 80 11.66 5.08 -7.43
C PRO A 80 12.51 6.18 -6.77
N VAL A 81 12.01 7.41 -6.67
CA VAL A 81 12.73 8.55 -6.08
C VAL A 81 12.58 8.53 -4.56
N SER A 82 11.39 8.22 -4.08
CA SER A 82 11.00 8.36 -2.68
C SER A 82 11.03 7.04 -1.90
N ALA A 83 10.88 5.90 -2.59
CA ALA A 83 10.84 4.60 -1.93
C ALA A 83 12.22 4.20 -1.36
N PRO A 84 12.24 3.47 -0.23
CA PRO A 84 13.49 3.02 0.36
C PRO A 84 14.18 1.97 -0.52
N LYS A 85 15.52 2.01 -0.54
CA LYS A 85 16.32 1.13 -1.41
C LYS A 85 16.54 -0.25 -0.80
N LYS A 86 16.46 -0.37 0.53
CA LYS A 86 16.73 -1.64 1.20
C LYS A 86 15.53 -2.60 1.16
N PRO A 87 15.79 -3.89 0.94
CA PRO A 87 14.72 -4.89 0.87
C PRO A 87 13.89 -5.00 2.16
N ALA A 88 14.51 -4.88 3.34
CA ALA A 88 13.81 -4.91 4.62
C ALA A 88 13.01 -3.62 4.87
N ALA A 89 13.53 -2.47 4.46
CA ALA A 89 12.85 -1.18 4.58
C ALA A 89 11.59 -1.13 3.71
N GLN A 90 11.61 -1.74 2.52
CA GLN A 90 10.46 -1.80 1.61
C GLN A 90 9.25 -2.54 2.20
N TRP A 91 9.48 -3.57 3.01
CA TRP A 91 8.38 -4.27 3.71
C TRP A 91 7.74 -3.37 4.77
N ILE A 92 8.56 -2.70 5.59
CA ILE A 92 8.07 -1.83 6.67
C ILE A 92 7.37 -0.59 6.07
N TYR A 93 7.97 0.00 5.04
CA TYR A 93 7.47 1.18 4.35
C TYR A 93 6.09 0.95 3.72
N GLY A 94 5.93 -0.10 2.90
CA GLY A 94 4.62 -0.36 2.30
C GLY A 94 3.57 -0.75 3.34
N PHE A 95 3.94 -1.55 4.35
CA PHE A 95 3.04 -1.88 5.46
C PHE A 95 2.53 -0.62 6.19
N LEU A 96 3.42 0.34 6.45
CA LEU A 96 3.05 1.63 7.05
C LEU A 96 2.06 2.40 6.16
N ILE A 97 2.32 2.49 4.86
CA ILE A 97 1.42 3.18 3.92
C ILE A 97 0.05 2.51 3.89
N GLY A 98 -0.01 1.19 3.75
CA GLY A 98 -1.27 0.44 3.67
C GLY A 98 -2.12 0.59 4.93
N THR A 99 -1.46 0.48 6.10
CA THR A 99 -2.12 0.65 7.41
C THR A 99 -2.64 2.08 7.57
N THR A 100 -1.80 3.07 7.30
CA THR A 100 -2.16 4.50 7.43
C THR A 100 -3.28 4.88 6.46
N ALA A 101 -3.25 4.34 5.24
CA ALA A 101 -4.28 4.58 4.25
C ALA A 101 -5.66 4.07 4.69
N MET A 102 -5.72 2.86 5.29
CA MET A 102 -6.96 2.32 5.84
C MET A 102 -7.40 3.03 7.12
N LEU A 103 -6.47 3.47 7.95
CA LEU A 103 -6.75 4.31 9.11
C LEU A 103 -7.43 5.61 8.67
N ILE A 104 -6.82 6.34 7.75
CA ILE A 104 -7.42 7.59 7.24
C ILE A 104 -8.76 7.27 6.58
N ARG A 105 -8.87 6.21 5.77
CA ARG A 105 -10.13 5.85 5.11
C ARG A 105 -11.27 5.55 6.09
N GLN A 106 -10.98 4.89 7.21
CA GLN A 106 -12.01 4.52 8.18
C GLN A 106 -12.48 5.72 9.02
N PHE A 107 -11.56 6.62 9.37
CA PHE A 107 -11.82 7.70 10.35
C PHE A 107 -11.94 9.09 9.71
N SER A 108 -11.62 9.25 8.42
CA SER A 108 -11.69 10.52 7.70
C SER A 108 -12.95 10.64 6.86
N LEU A 109 -13.47 11.85 6.75
CA LEU A 109 -14.57 12.21 5.85
C LEU A 109 -14.08 12.53 4.42
N PHE A 110 -12.75 12.56 4.19
CA PHE A 110 -12.15 12.93 2.91
C PHE A 110 -11.86 11.70 2.03
N GLY A 111 -12.45 11.66 0.83
CA GLY A 111 -12.25 10.58 -0.15
C GLY A 111 -10.81 10.42 -0.67
N GLU A 112 -10.00 11.48 -0.59
CA GLU A 112 -8.59 11.55 -1.02
C GLU A 112 -7.59 11.00 0.03
N GLY A 113 -8.07 10.51 1.17
CA GLY A 113 -7.25 10.17 2.35
C GLY A 113 -6.10 9.16 2.10
N THR A 114 -6.18 8.39 1.01
CA THR A 114 -5.18 7.37 0.66
C THR A 114 -3.87 8.00 0.16
N SER A 115 -3.93 9.15 -0.51
CA SER A 115 -2.76 9.87 -1.05
C SER A 115 -1.89 10.46 0.06
N PHE A 116 -2.50 10.94 1.15
CA PHE A 116 -1.77 11.46 2.31
C PHE A 116 -0.96 10.39 3.03
N ALA A 117 -1.43 9.14 3.05
CA ALA A 117 -0.68 8.03 3.62
C ALA A 117 0.64 7.78 2.89
N VAL A 118 0.69 8.01 1.58
CA VAL A 118 1.92 7.91 0.79
C VAL A 118 2.90 9.01 1.14
N LEU A 119 2.42 10.27 1.24
CA LEU A 119 3.27 11.40 1.64
C LEU A 119 3.88 11.17 3.02
N LEU A 120 3.07 10.66 3.96
CA LEU A 120 3.55 10.28 5.29
C LEU A 120 4.60 9.17 5.19
N GLY A 121 4.32 8.10 4.44
CA GLY A 121 5.28 7.01 4.19
C GLY A 121 6.60 7.50 3.61
N ASN A 122 6.56 8.41 2.62
CA ASN A 122 7.74 8.98 1.97
C ASN A 122 8.61 9.77 2.95
N THR A 123 7.99 10.49 3.89
CA THR A 123 8.71 11.22 4.93
C THR A 123 9.50 10.27 5.84
N PHE A 124 8.94 9.10 6.14
CA PHE A 124 9.59 8.07 6.96
C PHE A 124 10.51 7.12 6.17
N ALA A 125 10.48 7.13 4.84
CA ALA A 125 11.30 6.24 4.01
C ALA A 125 12.80 6.39 4.29
N SER A 126 13.31 7.63 4.33
CA SER A 126 14.71 7.94 4.67
C SER A 126 15.07 7.50 6.09
N LEU A 127 14.12 7.64 7.04
CA LEU A 127 14.32 7.22 8.42
C LEU A 127 14.48 5.69 8.53
N PHE A 128 13.65 4.93 7.80
CA PHE A 128 13.76 3.47 7.76
C PHE A 128 15.10 3.00 7.18
N ASP A 129 15.57 3.63 6.11
CA ASP A 129 16.85 3.30 5.50
C ASP A 129 18.03 3.61 6.44
N GLU A 130 17.97 4.67 7.23
CA GLU A 130 19.01 5.00 8.23
C GLU A 130 18.99 4.05 9.44
N LEU A 131 17.81 3.77 10.01
CA LEU A 131 17.65 2.86 11.15
C LEU A 131 18.16 1.46 10.84
N LEU A 132 17.84 0.95 9.66
CA LEU A 132 18.31 -0.37 9.20
C LEU A 132 19.78 -0.36 8.77
N LYS A 133 20.43 0.81 8.59
CA LYS A 133 21.89 0.91 8.36
C LYS A 133 22.66 0.68 9.66
N LYS A 134 22.17 1.22 10.77
CA LYS A 134 22.85 1.17 12.07
C LYS A 134 22.90 -0.22 12.70
N LYS A 135 21.89 -1.07 12.47
CA LYS A 135 21.86 -2.43 13.06
C LYS A 135 23.00 -3.32 12.54
N THR A 136 23.25 -3.32 11.23
CA THR A 136 24.31 -4.15 10.62
C THR A 136 25.73 -3.77 11.07
N GLN A 137 25.99 -2.48 11.30
CA GLN A 137 27.30 -2.05 11.84
C GLN A 137 27.49 -2.41 13.31
N LYS A 138 26.43 -2.42 14.13
CA LYS A 138 26.54 -2.78 15.54
C LYS A 138 26.80 -4.27 15.77
N GLU A 139 26.27 -5.15 14.92
CA GLU A 139 26.52 -6.60 15.02
C GLU A 139 27.92 -6.99 14.50
N THR A 140 28.46 -6.27 13.51
CA THR A 140 29.82 -6.57 12.99
C THR A 140 30.94 -5.98 13.86
N ALA A 141 30.65 -4.98 14.69
CA ALA A 141 31.60 -4.43 15.65
C ALA A 141 31.59 -5.12 17.03
N ALA A 142 30.70 -6.10 17.23
CA ALA A 142 30.54 -6.85 18.47
C ALA A 142 30.82 -8.36 18.32
N ALA A 143 31.35 -8.78 17.17
CA ALA A 143 31.85 -10.13 16.87
C ALA A 143 33.36 -10.07 16.61
#